data_AF-A0A844KD44-F1
#
_entry.id   AF-A0A844KD44-F1
#
_cell.length_a   1.000
_cell.length_b   1.000
_cell.length_c   1.000
_cell.angle_alpha   90.00
_cell.angle_beta   90.00
_cell.angle_gamma   90.00
#
_symmetry.space_group_name_H-M   'P 1'
#
loop_
_entity.id
_entity.type
_entity.pdbx_description
1 polymer ?
#
loop_
_entity_poly.entity_id
_entity_poly.type
_entity_poly.pdbx_seq_one_letter_code
_entity_poly.pdbx_strand_id
1 'polypeptide(L)'
;MIRECTETDREILGSYLEEDSYGQEIFHLIDEFGFEQKFQSVYMDIEEEQCKGVYLMIYKNVLLYSKENQVEIDFLEQMLSVLVPEMVIGRKDNVNIVSWLLTDYRMDTVDQIPELCDEEGNALKRDTRKKEGQEWGVLYKED
;
A
#
# COMPACT_ATOMS: atom_id res chain seq x y z
N MET A 1 0.85 14.26 -8.96
CA MET A 1 1.85 14.88 -8.04
C MET A 1 1.79 14.11 -6.74
N ILE A 2 2.94 13.68 -6.22
CA ILE A 2 2.95 13.00 -4.93
C ILE A 2 2.90 13.99 -3.76
N ARG A 3 2.04 13.70 -2.79
CA ARG A 3 1.90 14.46 -1.56
C ARG A 3 1.78 13.51 -0.37
N GLU A 4 2.51 13.80 0.70
CA GLU A 4 2.32 13.13 1.99
C GLU A 4 1.01 13.60 2.63
N CYS A 5 0.20 12.64 3.06
CA CYS A 5 -1.13 12.86 3.58
C CYS A 5 -1.07 13.15 5.08
N THR A 6 -1.93 14.06 5.52
CA THR A 6 -2.17 14.36 6.93
C THR A 6 -3.63 14.14 7.29
N GLU A 7 -4.01 14.37 8.54
CA GLU A 7 -5.41 14.24 8.97
C GLU A 7 -6.38 15.08 8.13
N THR A 8 -5.93 16.22 7.58
CA THR A 8 -6.77 17.07 6.71
C THR A 8 -7.14 16.40 5.39
N ASP A 9 -6.38 15.39 4.98
CA ASP A 9 -6.58 14.67 3.72
C ASP A 9 -7.46 13.42 3.87
N ARG A 10 -7.87 13.09 5.11
CA ARG A 10 -8.67 11.91 5.44
C ARG A 10 -9.95 11.81 4.61
N GLU A 11 -10.63 12.93 4.37
CA GLU A 11 -11.89 12.96 3.62
C GLU A 11 -11.67 12.60 2.13
N ILE A 12 -10.62 13.15 1.51
CA ILE A 12 -10.29 12.89 0.10
C ILE A 12 -9.85 11.44 -0.07
N LEU A 13 -8.97 10.95 0.82
CA LEU A 13 -8.50 9.57 0.81
C LEU A 13 -9.63 8.56 1.04
N GLY A 14 -10.48 8.81 2.04
CA GLY A 14 -11.62 7.95 2.35
C GLY A 14 -12.56 7.85 1.14
N SER A 15 -12.91 8.99 0.54
CA SER A 15 -13.77 9.01 -0.65
C SER A 15 -13.21 8.19 -1.81
N TYR A 16 -11.89 8.26 -2.04
CA TYR A 16 -11.23 7.51 -3.12
C TYR A 16 -11.10 6.01 -2.80
N LEU A 17 -10.75 5.66 -1.57
CA LEU A 17 -10.50 4.28 -1.15
C LEU A 17 -11.79 3.50 -0.86
N GLU A 18 -12.89 4.16 -0.53
CA GLU A 18 -14.18 3.51 -0.30
C GLU A 18 -14.82 2.90 -1.56
N GLU A 19 -14.34 3.28 -2.75
CA GLU A 19 -14.92 2.87 -4.04
C GLU A 19 -14.82 1.36 -4.33
N ASP A 20 -13.80 0.67 -3.81
CA ASP A 20 -13.69 -0.78 -3.92
C ASP A 20 -13.16 -1.45 -2.65
N SER A 21 -13.20 -2.79 -2.66
CA SER A 21 -12.90 -3.58 -1.47
C SER A 21 -11.43 -3.58 -1.06
N TYR A 22 -10.49 -3.39 -1.99
CA TYR A 22 -9.06 -3.29 -1.71
C TYR A 22 -8.74 -1.94 -1.08
N GLY A 23 -9.27 -0.87 -1.67
CA GLY A 23 -9.13 0.48 -1.14
C GLY A 23 -9.65 0.57 0.30
N GLN A 24 -10.84 -0.01 0.56
CA GLN A 24 -11.43 -0.03 1.90
C GLN A 24 -10.53 -0.69 2.95
N GLU A 25 -9.88 -1.80 2.63
CA GLU A 25 -8.97 -2.49 3.57
C GLU A 25 -7.73 -1.65 3.88
N ILE A 26 -7.14 -1.01 2.86
CA ILE A 26 -6.02 -0.07 3.03
C ILE A 26 -6.45 1.14 3.86
N PHE A 27 -7.62 1.72 3.59
CA PHE A 27 -8.13 2.85 4.36
C PHE A 27 -8.37 2.49 5.82
N HIS A 28 -8.89 1.30 6.10
CA HIS A 28 -9.05 0.83 7.48
C HIS A 28 -7.73 0.71 8.23
N LEU A 29 -6.65 0.26 7.56
CA LEU A 29 -5.32 0.23 8.18
C LEU A 29 -4.83 1.66 8.48
N ILE A 30 -5.01 2.58 7.52
CA ILE A 30 -4.65 3.99 7.71
C ILE A 30 -5.41 4.59 8.88
N ASP A 31 -6.74 4.42 8.93
CA ASP A 31 -7.63 5.01 9.92
C ASP A 31 -7.40 4.48 11.34
N GLU A 32 -6.98 3.21 11.45
CA GLU A 32 -6.69 2.58 12.73
C GLU A 32 -5.44 3.14 13.42
N PHE A 33 -4.38 3.41 12.64
CA PHE A 33 -3.13 3.96 13.18
C PHE A 33 -3.08 5.50 13.10
N GLY A 34 -3.86 6.11 12.22
CA GLY A 34 -3.85 7.54 11.93
C GLY A 34 -2.69 7.97 11.02
N PHE A 35 -2.68 9.25 10.63
CA PHE A 35 -1.72 9.78 9.65
C PHE A 35 -0.36 10.19 10.23
N GLU A 36 -0.31 10.49 11.53
CA GLU A 36 0.87 11.09 12.18
C GLU A 36 1.60 10.06 13.06
N GLN A 37 2.14 9.01 12.44
CA GLN A 37 2.90 7.98 13.14
C GLN A 37 4.35 7.92 12.65
N LYS A 38 5.28 7.50 13.51
CA LYS A 38 6.69 7.34 13.13
C LYS A 38 6.94 6.14 12.22
N PHE A 39 6.07 5.14 12.31
CA PHE A 39 6.19 3.87 11.61
C PHE A 39 5.23 3.78 10.42
N GLN A 40 4.38 4.79 10.21
CA GLN A 40 3.42 4.83 9.11
C GLN A 40 3.44 6.20 8.45
N SER A 41 3.62 6.21 7.13
CA SER A 41 3.46 7.39 6.28
C SER A 41 2.54 7.05 5.12
N VAL A 42 1.63 7.96 4.79
CA VAL A 42 0.67 7.78 3.70
C VAL A 42 0.96 8.84 2.64
N TYR A 43 1.07 8.42 1.39
CA TYR A 43 1.22 9.30 0.25
C TYR A 43 0.04 9.11 -0.70
N MET A 44 -0.40 10.21 -1.29
CA MET A 44 -1.36 10.19 -2.40
C MET A 44 -0.69 10.71 -3.65
N ASP A 45 -1.05 10.14 -4.79
CA ASP A 45 -0.89 10.79 -6.08
C ASP A 45 -2.12 11.64 -6.35
N ILE A 46 -1.94 12.96 -6.45
CA ILE A 46 -3.01 13.92 -6.73
C ILE A 46 -2.80 14.59 -8.08
N GLU A 47 -3.85 14.61 -8.89
CA GLU A 47 -3.90 15.29 -10.18
C GLU A 47 -5.23 16.04 -10.30
N GLU A 48 -5.20 17.34 -10.60
CA GLU A 48 -6.39 18.20 -10.69
C GLU A 48 -7.32 18.08 -9.46
N GLU A 49 -6.73 18.08 -8.25
CA GLU A 49 -7.43 17.90 -6.96
C GLU A 49 -8.09 16.52 -6.74
N GLN A 50 -7.86 15.56 -7.64
CA GLN A 50 -8.36 14.20 -7.52
C GLN A 50 -7.24 13.23 -7.13
N CYS A 51 -7.53 12.37 -6.17
CA CYS A 51 -6.65 11.25 -5.84
C CYS A 51 -6.67 10.22 -6.98
N LYS A 52 -5.48 9.85 -7.47
CA LYS A 52 -5.27 8.86 -8.54
C LYS A 52 -4.64 7.58 -8.03
N GLY A 53 -3.91 7.64 -6.92
CA GLY A 53 -3.31 6.48 -6.26
C GLY A 53 -2.93 6.78 -4.82
N VAL A 54 -2.76 5.73 -4.02
CA VAL A 54 -2.39 5.79 -2.60
C VAL A 54 -1.26 4.81 -2.33
N TYR A 55 -0.28 5.26 -1.55
CA TYR A 55 0.87 4.48 -1.09
C TYR A 55 0.97 4.59 0.42
N LEU A 56 0.74 3.48 1.11
CA LEU A 56 0.87 3.34 2.54
C LEU A 56 2.21 2.66 2.84
N MET A 57 3.10 3.38 3.49
CA MET A 57 4.35 2.85 4.02
C MET A 57 4.10 2.52 5.49
N ILE A 58 4.29 1.25 5.88
CA ILE A 58 4.11 0.81 7.26
C ILE A 58 5.23 -0.13 7.67
N TYR A 59 6.11 0.34 8.57
CA TYR A 59 7.39 -0.28 8.89
C TYR A 59 8.18 -0.63 7.62
N LYS A 60 8.44 -1.92 7.39
CA LYS A 60 9.13 -2.42 6.20
C LYS A 60 8.17 -2.91 5.13
N ASN A 61 6.92 -2.47 5.13
CA ASN A 61 5.92 -2.92 4.17
C ASN A 61 5.38 -1.74 3.39
N VAL A 62 5.06 -1.99 2.12
CA VAL A 62 4.40 -1.02 1.24
C VAL A 62 3.07 -1.60 0.82
N LEU A 63 1.99 -0.89 1.09
CA LEU A 63 0.69 -1.15 0.51
C LEU A 63 0.40 -0.10 -0.55
N LEU A 64 -0.05 -0.52 -1.73
CA LEU A 64 -0.32 0.39 -2.82
C LEU A 64 -1.66 0.09 -3.49
N TYR A 65 -2.30 1.17 -3.93
CA TYR A 65 -3.60 1.10 -4.57
C TYR A 65 -3.73 2.20 -5.61
N SER A 66 -4.06 1.81 -6.83
CA SER A 66 -4.51 2.70 -7.89
C SER A 66 -5.69 2.04 -8.60
N LYS A 67 -6.84 2.70 -8.54
CA LYS A 67 -8.06 2.27 -9.23
C LYS A 67 -7.84 2.02 -10.73
N GLU A 68 -7.19 2.96 -11.41
CA GLU A 68 -6.97 2.98 -12.86
C GLU A 68 -5.75 2.16 -13.30
N ASN A 69 -5.15 1.37 -12.39
CA ASN A 69 -3.88 0.67 -12.63
C ASN A 69 -2.74 1.59 -13.14
N GLN A 70 -2.74 2.86 -12.74
CA GLN A 70 -1.70 3.85 -13.01
C GLN A 70 -0.96 4.15 -11.71
N VAL A 71 0.16 3.44 -11.53
CA VAL A 71 1.04 3.60 -10.38
C VAL A 71 2.15 4.59 -10.77
N GLU A 72 2.50 5.50 -9.85
CA GLU A 72 3.59 6.45 -10.05
C GLU A 72 4.94 5.75 -9.82
N ILE A 73 5.56 5.34 -10.94
CA ILE A 73 6.80 4.58 -10.99
C ILE A 73 8.00 5.40 -10.54
N ASP A 74 8.11 6.66 -10.94
CA ASP A 74 9.28 7.48 -10.63
C ASP A 74 9.34 7.73 -9.12
N PHE A 75 8.18 7.93 -8.49
CA PHE A 75 8.08 8.01 -7.03
C PHE A 75 8.43 6.70 -6.33
N LEU A 76 7.87 5.58 -6.79
CA LEU A 76 8.15 4.29 -6.18
C LEU A 76 9.61 3.88 -6.35
N GLU A 77 10.23 4.13 -7.50
CA GLU A 77 11.65 3.87 -7.72
C GLU A 77 12.51 4.65 -6.71
N GLN A 78 12.23 5.95 -6.53
CA GLN A 78 12.93 6.77 -5.55
C GLN A 78 12.70 6.27 -4.12
N MET A 79 11.46 5.97 -3.74
CA MET A 79 11.13 5.49 -2.40
C MET A 79 11.76 4.12 -2.10
N LEU A 80 11.65 3.18 -3.03
CA LEU A 80 12.16 1.80 -2.88
C LEU A 80 13.70 1.74 -2.93
N SER A 81 14.35 2.77 -3.46
CA SER A 81 15.82 2.91 -3.38
C SER A 81 16.32 3.25 -1.97
N VAL A 82 15.45 3.85 -1.13
CA VAL A 82 15.78 4.27 0.24
C VAL A 82 15.19 3.28 1.26
N LEU A 83 13.93 2.90 1.06
CA LEU A 83 13.24 1.88 1.83
C LEU A 83 13.33 0.55 1.09
N VAL A 84 13.94 -0.46 1.69
CA VAL A 84 13.93 -1.83 1.14
C VAL A 84 12.83 -2.61 1.85
N PRO A 85 11.61 -2.70 1.28
CA PRO A 85 10.52 -3.37 1.97
C PRO A 85 10.71 -4.89 2.03
N GLU A 86 10.16 -5.53 3.04
CA GLU A 86 10.03 -6.98 3.09
C GLU A 86 8.87 -7.44 2.17
N MET A 87 7.80 -6.64 2.11
CA MET A 87 6.65 -6.91 1.26
C MET A 87 6.12 -5.67 0.54
N VAL A 88 5.68 -5.86 -0.70
CA VAL A 88 4.82 -4.90 -1.43
C VAL A 88 3.49 -5.56 -1.74
N ILE A 89 2.39 -4.96 -1.28
CA ILE A 89 1.05 -5.55 -1.27
C ILE A 89 0.07 -4.60 -1.97
N GLY A 90 -0.87 -5.16 -2.72
CA GLY A 90 -1.89 -4.34 -3.38
C GLY A 90 -2.77 -5.17 -4.31
N ARG A 91 -3.54 -4.48 -5.16
CA ARG A 91 -4.22 -5.14 -6.28
C ARG A 91 -3.17 -5.80 -7.16
N LYS A 92 -3.45 -7.02 -7.63
CA LYS A 92 -2.52 -7.81 -8.45
C LYS A 92 -1.96 -7.02 -9.63
N ASP A 93 -2.80 -6.28 -10.35
CA ASP A 93 -2.35 -5.45 -11.47
C ASP A 93 -1.43 -4.30 -11.05
N ASN A 94 -1.67 -3.67 -9.91
CA ASN A 94 -0.80 -2.61 -9.41
C ASN A 94 0.56 -3.19 -8.98
N VAL A 95 0.56 -4.32 -8.29
CA VAL A 95 1.79 -4.99 -7.82
C VAL A 95 2.59 -5.57 -9.01
N ASN A 96 1.91 -6.09 -10.03
CA ASN A 96 2.52 -6.51 -11.30
C ASN A 96 3.30 -5.37 -11.99
N ILE A 97 2.88 -4.11 -11.81
CA ILE A 97 3.60 -2.97 -12.37
C ILE A 97 4.86 -2.66 -11.54
N VAL A 98 4.80 -2.84 -10.22
CA VAL A 98 5.93 -2.61 -9.32
C VAL A 98 6.97 -3.72 -9.39
N SER A 99 6.58 -4.96 -9.75
CA SER A 99 7.51 -6.09 -9.85
C SER A 99 8.65 -5.87 -10.85
N TRP A 100 8.48 -4.94 -11.81
CA TRP A 100 9.54 -4.56 -12.76
C TRP A 100 10.66 -3.76 -12.09
N LEU A 101 10.38 -3.07 -10.98
CA LEU A 101 11.35 -2.32 -10.19
C LEU A 101 12.09 -3.21 -9.17
N LEU A 102 11.45 -4.30 -8.74
CA LEU A 102 11.90 -5.18 -7.67
C LEU A 102 12.24 -6.58 -8.21
N THR A 103 13.33 -6.67 -8.97
CA THR A 103 13.70 -7.90 -9.71
C THR A 103 14.16 -9.05 -8.81
N ASP A 104 14.53 -8.75 -7.57
CA ASP A 104 14.93 -9.67 -6.50
C ASP A 104 13.77 -10.07 -5.58
N TYR A 105 12.52 -9.83 -6.01
CA TYR A 105 11.33 -10.16 -5.25
C TYR A 105 10.51 -11.23 -5.97
N ARG A 106 9.94 -12.14 -5.19
CA ARG A 106 9.01 -13.16 -5.68
C ARG A 106 7.58 -12.65 -5.61
N MET A 107 6.88 -12.67 -6.73
CA MET A 107 5.45 -12.41 -6.75
C MET A 107 4.64 -13.64 -6.34
N ASP A 108 3.63 -13.41 -5.49
CA ASP A 108 2.63 -14.38 -5.08
C ASP A 108 1.22 -13.79 -5.17
N THR A 109 0.20 -14.63 -5.03
CA THR A 109 -1.19 -14.22 -4.92
C THR A 109 -1.81 -14.85 -3.68
N VAL A 110 -2.39 -14.02 -2.81
CA VAL A 110 -2.98 -14.44 -1.53
C VAL A 110 -4.43 -13.93 -1.43
N ASP A 111 -5.22 -14.53 -0.55
CA ASP A 111 -6.65 -14.23 -0.37
C ASP A 111 -6.93 -13.13 0.67
N GLN A 112 -5.89 -12.63 1.35
CA GLN A 112 -5.96 -11.56 2.35
C GLN A 112 -4.61 -10.87 2.48
N ILE A 113 -4.60 -9.62 2.99
CA ILE A 113 -3.36 -8.92 3.32
C ILE A 113 -2.53 -9.79 4.29
N PRO A 114 -1.25 -10.08 3.98
CA PRO A 114 -0.35 -10.80 4.87
C PRO A 114 -0.21 -10.11 6.24
N GLU A 115 0.23 -10.85 7.24
CA GLU A 115 0.50 -10.27 8.57
C GLU A 115 1.62 -9.22 8.46
N LEU A 116 1.33 -8.00 8.91
CA LEU A 116 2.30 -6.92 8.94
C LEU A 116 3.06 -6.98 10.26
N CYS A 117 4.39 -6.95 10.20
CA CYS A 117 5.26 -7.02 11.37
C CYS A 117 5.97 -5.68 11.63
N ASP A 118 6.28 -5.43 12.91
CA ASP A 118 7.15 -4.33 13.34
C ASP A 118 8.63 -4.63 13.09
N GLU A 119 9.54 -3.75 13.53
CA GLU A 119 11.00 -3.93 13.37
C GLU A 119 11.56 -5.17 14.09
N GLU A 120 10.90 -5.62 15.17
CA GLU A 120 11.31 -6.76 15.98
C GLU A 120 10.68 -8.08 15.50
N GLY A 121 9.82 -8.02 14.47
CA GLY A 121 9.09 -9.17 13.93
C GLY A 121 7.82 -9.51 14.71
N ASN A 122 7.34 -8.62 15.59
CA ASN A 122 6.05 -8.79 16.24
C ASN A 122 4.93 -8.39 15.28
N ALA A 123 3.87 -9.18 15.23
CA ALA A 123 2.69 -8.86 14.43
C ALA A 123 2.06 -7.55 14.91
N LEU A 124 1.99 -6.55 14.03
CA LEU A 124 1.25 -5.31 14.24
C LEU A 124 -0.24 -5.58 14.22
N LYS A 125 -0.65 -6.35 13.21
CA LYS A 125 -2.03 -6.80 13.05
C LYS A 125 -2.10 -7.93 12.04
N ARG A 126 -3.03 -8.85 12.32
CA ARG A 126 -3.52 -9.81 11.34
C ARG A 126 -4.85 -9.28 10.81
N ASP A 127 -4.90 -8.86 9.55
CA ASP A 127 -6.20 -8.61 8.94
C ASP A 127 -6.90 -9.96 8.74
N THR A 128 -7.99 -10.18 9.48
CA THR A 128 -8.78 -11.43 9.39
C THR A 128 -9.92 -11.30 8.39
N ARG A 129 -10.03 -10.17 7.67
CA ARG A 129 -11.11 -9.92 6.72
C ARG A 129 -10.76 -10.54 5.38
N LYS A 130 -11.10 -11.82 5.24
CA LYS A 130 -11.13 -12.47 3.93
C LYS A 130 -12.44 -12.11 3.22
N LYS A 131 -12.37 -11.37 2.13
CA LYS A 131 -13.50 -11.16 1.22
C LYS A 131 -13.49 -12.25 0.15
N GLU A 132 -14.63 -12.91 -0.02
CA GLU A 132 -14.77 -14.03 -0.96
C GLU A 132 -14.51 -13.56 -2.40
N GLY A 133 -13.53 -14.18 -3.08
CA GLY A 133 -13.13 -13.82 -4.45
C GLY A 133 -12.15 -12.65 -4.58
N GLN A 134 -11.69 -12.06 -3.47
CA GLN A 134 -10.65 -11.04 -3.47
C GLN A 134 -9.25 -11.67 -3.43
N GLU A 135 -8.36 -11.23 -4.32
CA GLU A 135 -6.99 -11.73 -4.44
C GLU A 135 -6.00 -10.57 -4.42
N TRP A 136 -5.06 -10.62 -3.48
CA TRP A 136 -4.00 -9.63 -3.33
C TRP A 136 -2.74 -10.10 -4.06
N GLY A 137 -2.12 -9.19 -4.81
CA GLY A 137 -0.75 -9.37 -5.26
C GLY A 137 0.20 -9.05 -4.12
N VAL A 138 1.22 -9.88 -3.94
CA VAL A 138 2.27 -9.63 -2.96
C VAL A 138 3.63 -9.91 -3.58
N LEU A 139 4.55 -8.97 -3.47
CA LEU A 139 5.97 -9.20 -3.72
C LEU A 139 6.66 -9.45 -2.38
N TYR A 140 7.32 -10.60 -2.24
CA TYR A 140 8.16 -10.93 -1.10
C TYR A 140 9.62 -10.76 -1.49
N LYS A 141 10.39 -10.06 -0.66
CA LYS A 141 11.84 -10.00 -0.85
C LYS A 141 12.45 -11.39 -0.76
N GLU A 142 13.28 -11.78 -1.72
CA GLU A 142 14.06 -13.01 -1.63
C GLU A 142 15.34 -12.78 -0.80
N ASP A 143 15.70 -13.75 0.04
CA ASP A 143 16.93 -13.75 0.86
C ASP A 143 18.19 -14.12 0.06
#